data_AF-A0A653CXH4-F1
#
_entry.id   AF-A0A653CXH4-F1
#
_cell.length_a   1.000
_cell.length_b   1.000
_cell.length_c   1.000
_cell.angle_alpha   90.00
_cell.angle_beta   90.00
_cell.angle_gamma   90.00
#
_symmetry.space_group_name_H-M   'P 1'
#
loop_
_entity.id
_entity.type
_entity.pdbx_description
1 polymer ?
#
loop_
_entity_poly.entity_id
_entity_poly.type
_entity_poly.pdbx_seq_one_letter_code
_entity_poly.pdbx_strand_id
1 'polypeptide(L)'
;MEDEVNIQEQLIDFKKDIDAINIGAVKGSDIPESEDTTNIDVKDSPKPDSSKVEPNIILPSSEPPNNQKHKSDSNAGKSCMDQSRPPCKKAKILRLERKKEKLMKKGLILEEKVPEPPKSIEQFIEEIPNEVKGKLKIVLERMSKDCASFSACAALYQKYQMYVHNDPIEECEEDNFYRFLVESPLKPENVPEGPGYGSFHQQYWIDGKLIAVGVIDILPRCVSSVYFFYDPDYRSLTLGTYGALR
;
A
#
# COMPACT_ATOMS: atom_id res chain seq x y z
N MET A 1 -39.66 -13.89 22.91
CA MET A 1 -40.17 -12.50 22.84
C MET A 1 -38.94 -11.67 23.09
N GLU A 2 -38.30 -11.36 21.96
CA GLU A 2 -36.91 -10.90 21.87
C GLU A 2 -36.87 -9.37 21.99
N ASP A 3 -35.86 -8.90 22.70
CA ASP A 3 -35.60 -7.51 22.99
C ASP A 3 -35.11 -6.78 21.72
N GLU A 4 -35.97 -5.93 21.15
CA GLU A 4 -35.56 -4.95 20.14
C GLU A 4 -34.78 -3.82 20.82
N VAL A 5 -33.45 -3.83 20.64
CA VAL A 5 -32.53 -2.79 21.11
C VAL A 5 -32.71 -1.53 20.26
N ASN A 6 -33.06 -0.43 20.93
CA ASN A 6 -33.40 0.87 20.39
C ASN A 6 -32.20 1.58 19.72
N ILE A 7 -32.16 1.54 18.39
CA ILE A 7 -31.11 2.13 17.53
C ILE A 7 -31.08 3.67 17.62
N GLN A 8 -32.13 4.33 18.13
CA GLN A 8 -32.16 5.79 18.21
C GLN A 8 -31.33 6.36 19.37
N GLU A 9 -31.09 5.62 20.45
CA GLU A 9 -30.26 6.10 21.56
C GLU A 9 -28.76 6.13 21.21
N GLN A 10 -28.27 5.16 20.43
CA GLN A 10 -26.86 5.14 20.00
C GLN A 10 -26.49 6.27 19.03
N LEU A 11 -27.47 6.81 18.29
CA LEU A 11 -27.28 7.92 17.36
C LEU A 11 -27.15 9.28 18.07
N ILE A 12 -27.69 9.40 19.28
CA ILE A 12 -27.61 10.63 20.08
C ILE A 12 -26.23 10.73 20.75
N ASP A 13 -25.65 9.60 21.14
CA ASP A 13 -24.32 9.56 21.76
C ASP A 13 -23.20 9.88 20.74
N PHE A 14 -23.33 9.44 19.49
CA PHE A 14 -22.34 9.75 18.44
C PHE A 14 -22.24 11.24 18.09
N LYS A 15 -23.31 12.01 18.32
CA LYS A 15 -23.36 13.44 17.99
C LYS A 15 -22.75 14.31 19.09
N LYS A 16 -22.73 13.85 20.34
CA LYS A 16 -22.10 14.57 21.46
C LYS A 16 -20.57 14.53 21.42
N ASP A 17 -19.99 13.49 20.82
CA ASP A 17 -18.52 13.34 20.76
C ASP A 17 -17.86 14.19 19.67
N ILE A 18 -18.62 14.64 18.66
CA ILE A 18 -18.11 15.52 17.59
C ILE A 18 -17.97 16.97 18.08
N ASP A 19 -18.85 17.44 18.97
CA ASP A 19 -18.82 18.80 19.51
C ASP A 19 -17.68 19.02 20.54
N ALA A 20 -16.93 17.97 20.91
CA ALA A 20 -15.81 18.04 21.85
C ALA A 20 -14.45 18.32 21.20
N ILE A 21 -14.37 18.49 19.87
CA ILE A 21 -13.14 18.86 19.16
C ILE A 21 -12.95 20.38 19.25
N ASN A 22 -12.42 20.81 20.40
CA ASN A 22 -12.04 22.18 20.68
C ASN A 22 -10.76 22.53 19.88
N ILE A 23 -10.93 23.18 18.72
CA ILE A 23 -9.82 23.82 18.01
C ILE A 23 -9.42 25.06 18.81
N GLY A 24 -8.40 24.88 19.66
CA GLY A 24 -7.82 25.93 20.47
C GLY A 24 -7.26 27.05 19.61
N ALA A 25 -7.81 28.25 19.84
CA ALA A 25 -7.31 29.52 19.34
C ALA A 25 -5.85 29.76 19.74
N VAL A 26 -5.00 30.08 18.76
CA VAL A 26 -3.69 30.68 19.00
C VAL A 26 -3.81 32.18 18.72
N LYS A 27 -3.63 32.98 19.78
CA LYS A 27 -3.40 34.43 19.75
C LYS A 27 -1.90 34.71 19.91
N GLY A 28 -1.44 35.77 19.25
CA GLY A 28 -0.11 36.39 19.38
C GLY A 28 0.71 36.20 18.11
N SER A 29 1.39 37.19 17.53
CA SER A 29 1.74 38.53 18.00
C SER A 29 2.36 39.32 16.84
N ASP A 30 2.07 40.61 16.83
CA ASP A 30 2.68 41.75 16.13
C ASP A 30 4.13 41.59 15.63
N ILE A 31 4.39 41.84 14.33
CA ILE A 31 5.63 42.45 13.76
C ILE A 31 5.24 43.22 12.47
N PRO A 32 5.79 44.43 12.21
CA PRO A 32 5.15 45.46 11.39
C PRO A 32 5.56 45.45 9.90
N GLU A 33 4.68 46.08 9.11
CA GLU A 33 4.90 46.57 7.75
C GLU A 33 6.16 47.45 7.65
N SER A 34 6.95 47.21 6.60
CA SER A 34 7.74 48.27 5.97
C SER A 34 7.52 48.18 4.47
N GLU A 35 6.95 49.26 3.95
CA GLU A 35 6.89 49.60 2.54
C GLU A 35 8.32 49.82 2.04
N ASP A 36 8.64 49.30 0.85
CA ASP A 36 9.57 50.00 -0.01
C ASP A 36 9.17 49.79 -1.47
N THR A 37 8.78 50.92 -2.06
CA THR A 37 8.40 51.10 -3.46
C THR A 37 9.63 51.23 -4.32
N THR A 38 9.75 50.47 -5.41
CA THR A 38 10.28 50.99 -6.68
C THR A 38 9.70 50.23 -7.87
N ASN A 39 8.95 50.99 -8.68
CA ASN A 39 8.55 50.69 -10.05
C ASN A 39 9.76 50.39 -10.95
N ILE A 40 9.58 49.57 -11.99
CA ILE A 40 10.00 49.85 -13.39
C ILE A 40 9.05 49.12 -14.35
N ASP A 41 8.68 49.85 -15.40
CA ASP A 41 7.65 49.64 -16.40
C ASP A 41 7.75 48.42 -17.35
N VAL A 42 6.57 47.84 -17.61
CA VAL A 42 5.89 47.60 -18.91
C VAL A 42 6.75 47.54 -20.20
N LYS A 43 6.68 46.42 -20.95
CA LYS A 43 5.99 46.37 -22.27
C LYS A 43 6.05 45.02 -23.02
N ASP A 44 4.86 44.71 -23.54
CA ASP A 44 4.52 44.08 -24.83
C ASP A 44 4.86 42.62 -25.14
N SER A 45 3.76 41.88 -25.34
CA SER A 45 3.65 40.64 -26.12
C SER A 45 4.01 40.89 -27.60
N PRO A 46 4.36 39.85 -28.38
CA PRO A 46 3.29 39.16 -29.13
C PRO A 46 3.50 37.64 -29.36
N LYS A 47 2.37 36.91 -29.49
CA LYS A 47 2.27 35.61 -30.21
C LYS A 47 2.38 35.83 -31.72
N PRO A 48 2.89 34.83 -32.49
CA PRO A 48 2.00 34.01 -33.34
C PRO A 48 2.48 32.52 -33.42
N ASP A 49 1.62 31.51 -33.29
CA ASP A 49 0.70 30.85 -34.25
C ASP A 49 1.32 29.74 -35.15
N SER A 50 0.68 28.57 -35.04
CA SER A 50 0.63 27.33 -35.86
C SER A 50 1.87 26.70 -36.51
N SER A 51 2.17 25.43 -36.16
CA SER A 51 1.98 24.27 -37.06
C SER A 51 2.43 22.93 -36.44
N LYS A 52 1.50 21.96 -36.42
CA LYS A 52 1.62 20.48 -36.56
C LYS A 52 3.02 19.84 -36.40
N VAL A 53 3.19 18.96 -35.42
CA VAL A 53 3.88 17.64 -35.55
C VAL A 53 3.38 16.68 -34.44
N GLU A 54 2.92 15.48 -34.84
CA GLU A 54 2.60 14.33 -33.97
C GLU A 54 3.85 13.72 -33.34
N PRO A 55 3.77 13.08 -32.14
CA PRO A 55 4.70 12.01 -31.81
C PRO A 55 3.97 10.67 -31.65
N ASN A 56 4.26 9.77 -32.58
CA ASN A 56 3.99 8.34 -32.50
C ASN A 56 4.65 7.72 -31.27
N ILE A 57 3.85 6.96 -30.52
CA ILE A 57 4.26 6.03 -29.49
C ILE A 57 4.98 4.86 -30.17
N ILE A 58 6.26 4.64 -29.89
CA ILE A 58 6.98 3.40 -30.21
C ILE A 58 7.53 2.80 -28.92
N LEU A 59 6.90 1.70 -28.50
CA LEU A 59 7.46 0.71 -27.57
C LEU A 59 8.70 0.06 -28.20
N PRO A 60 9.78 -0.19 -27.44
CA PRO A 60 10.74 -1.23 -27.76
C PRO A 60 10.38 -2.53 -27.02
N SER A 61 9.78 -3.46 -27.77
CA SER A 61 9.86 -4.90 -27.50
C SER A 61 11.24 -5.38 -27.94
N SER A 62 11.96 -6.09 -27.07
CA SER A 62 13.23 -6.72 -27.41
C SER A 62 13.15 -8.23 -27.17
N GLU A 63 12.67 -8.95 -28.18
CA GLU A 63 13.02 -10.36 -28.39
C GLU A 63 14.39 -10.46 -29.07
N PRO A 64 15.24 -11.44 -28.69
CA PRO A 64 16.58 -11.58 -29.25
C PRO A 64 16.57 -12.31 -30.61
N PRO A 65 17.41 -11.88 -31.58
CA PRO A 65 17.50 -12.54 -32.87
C PRO A 65 18.36 -13.81 -32.81
N ASN A 66 17.77 -14.85 -33.39
CA ASN A 66 18.37 -16.07 -33.92
C ASN A 66 19.59 -15.77 -34.81
N ASN A 67 20.72 -16.44 -34.58
CA ASN A 67 21.79 -16.49 -35.59
C ASN A 67 22.46 -17.85 -35.68
N GLN A 68 22.75 -18.21 -36.92
CA GLN A 68 22.92 -19.56 -37.42
C GLN A 68 24.30 -20.18 -37.17
N LYS A 69 24.29 -21.52 -37.18
CA LYS A 69 25.39 -22.48 -37.11
C LYS A 69 26.57 -22.14 -38.05
N HIS A 70 27.79 -22.22 -37.50
CA HIS A 70 28.98 -22.68 -38.22
C HIS A 70 29.58 -23.89 -37.49
N LYS A 71 29.86 -24.97 -38.24
CA LYS A 71 30.54 -26.20 -37.81
C LYS A 71 32.03 -26.13 -38.17
N SER A 72 32.88 -26.54 -37.23
CA SER A 72 34.22 -27.20 -37.40
C SER A 72 34.94 -27.04 -36.05
N ASP A 73 35.66 -27.97 -35.43
CA ASP A 73 36.07 -29.33 -35.73
C ASP A 73 36.41 -30.00 -34.37
N SER A 74 36.47 -31.32 -34.41
CA SER A 74 36.81 -32.28 -33.37
C SER A 74 37.85 -31.86 -32.32
N ASN A 75 37.53 -32.06 -31.03
CA ASN A 75 38.47 -32.73 -30.14
C ASN A 75 37.74 -33.64 -29.15
N ALA A 76 38.00 -34.94 -29.25
CA ALA A 76 37.47 -35.96 -28.37
C ALA A 76 38.15 -35.86 -27.00
N GLY A 77 37.42 -35.36 -25.99
CA GLY A 77 37.85 -35.34 -24.60
C GLY A 77 36.77 -35.94 -23.71
N LYS A 78 36.77 -37.27 -23.61
CA LYS A 78 36.16 -38.12 -22.56
C LYS A 78 35.22 -37.40 -21.58
N SER A 79 33.91 -37.56 -21.78
CA SER A 79 32.93 -37.41 -20.70
C SER A 79 33.09 -38.57 -19.71
N CYS A 80 34.03 -38.44 -18.78
CA CYS A 80 33.93 -39.16 -17.52
C CYS A 80 33.27 -38.20 -16.55
N MET A 81 31.94 -38.31 -16.37
CA MET A 81 31.39 -37.89 -15.09
C MET A 81 32.02 -38.82 -14.06
N ASP A 82 33.10 -38.35 -13.45
CA ASP A 82 33.73 -39.02 -12.32
C ASP A 82 32.69 -39.10 -11.20
N GLN A 83 32.04 -40.26 -11.10
CA GLN A 83 31.01 -40.55 -10.10
C GLN A 83 31.57 -40.50 -8.67
N SER A 84 32.90 -40.31 -8.51
CA SER A 84 33.53 -40.06 -7.21
C SER A 84 33.52 -38.59 -6.79
N ARG A 85 33.17 -37.64 -7.67
CA ARG A 85 33.16 -36.21 -7.33
C ARG A 85 31.93 -35.90 -6.46
N PRO A 86 32.11 -35.48 -5.20
CA PRO A 86 30.98 -35.15 -4.36
C PRO A 86 30.19 -33.98 -4.96
N PRO A 87 28.85 -34.00 -4.88
CA PRO A 87 28.02 -32.95 -5.43
C PRO A 87 28.43 -31.58 -4.87
N CYS A 88 28.58 -30.60 -5.76
CA CYS A 88 29.01 -29.27 -5.36
C CYS A 88 28.01 -28.64 -4.39
N LYS A 89 28.46 -28.31 -3.17
CA LYS A 89 27.61 -27.65 -2.17
C LYS A 89 27.23 -26.25 -2.66
N LYS A 90 25.99 -25.83 -2.37
CA LYS A 90 25.55 -24.45 -2.61
C LYS A 90 26.52 -23.45 -1.95
N ALA A 91 26.81 -22.33 -2.61
CA ALA A 91 27.77 -21.34 -2.13
C ALA A 91 27.47 -20.81 -0.71
N LYS A 92 26.19 -20.74 -0.30
CA LYS A 92 25.78 -20.35 1.06
C LYS A 92 26.29 -21.33 2.13
N ILE A 93 26.29 -22.63 1.85
CA ILE A 93 26.74 -23.69 2.76
C ILE A 93 28.26 -23.61 2.94
N LEU A 94 29.00 -23.48 1.83
CA LEU A 94 30.45 -23.30 1.83
C LEU A 94 30.89 -22.05 2.63
N ARG A 95 30.11 -20.96 2.59
CA ARG A 95 30.38 -19.75 3.37
C ARG A 95 30.13 -19.96 4.87
N LEU A 96 29.08 -20.68 5.24
CA LEU A 96 28.78 -21.05 6.63
C LEU A 96 29.88 -21.95 7.22
N GLU A 97 30.31 -22.98 6.48
CA GLU A 97 31.39 -23.89 6.89
C GLU A 97 32.72 -23.14 7.12
N ARG A 98 33.13 -22.30 6.17
CA ARG A 98 34.33 -21.47 6.31
C ARG A 98 34.26 -20.50 7.50
N LYS A 99 33.07 -19.96 7.80
CA LYS A 99 32.87 -19.09 8.97
C LYS A 99 32.99 -19.88 10.27
N LYS A 100 32.41 -21.08 10.33
CA LYS A 100 32.49 -22.00 11.48
C LYS A 100 33.95 -22.43 11.76
N GLU A 101 34.69 -22.80 10.72
CA GLU A 101 36.12 -23.14 10.83
C GLU A 101 36.98 -21.97 11.31
N LYS A 102 36.74 -20.75 10.80
CA LYS A 102 37.47 -19.55 11.25
C LYS A 102 37.21 -19.22 12.71
N LEU A 103 36.02 -19.51 13.22
CA LEU A 103 35.64 -19.27 14.63
C LEU A 103 36.20 -20.34 15.56
N MET A 104 36.17 -21.63 15.15
CA MET A 104 36.81 -22.72 15.90
C MET A 104 38.33 -22.51 16.03
N LYS A 105 39.01 -22.06 14.96
CA LYS A 105 40.44 -21.73 15.01
C LYS A 105 40.78 -20.56 15.93
N LYS A 106 39.79 -19.72 16.27
CA LYS A 106 39.93 -18.61 17.21
C LYS A 106 39.55 -18.98 18.65
N GLY A 107 39.25 -20.25 18.93
CA GLY A 107 38.90 -20.73 20.28
C GLY A 107 37.53 -20.29 20.79
N LEU A 108 36.67 -19.71 19.94
CA LEU A 108 35.28 -19.43 20.29
C LEU A 108 34.42 -20.65 19.90
N ILE A 109 33.91 -21.35 20.91
CA ILE A 109 32.87 -22.36 20.73
C ILE A 109 31.55 -21.59 20.49
N LEU A 110 31.03 -21.69 19.27
CA LEU A 110 29.62 -21.43 19.01
C LEU A 110 28.87 -22.62 19.60
N GLU A 111 28.27 -22.46 20.77
CA GLU A 111 27.20 -23.37 21.16
C GLU A 111 26.14 -23.28 20.07
N GLU A 112 25.91 -24.39 19.37
CA GLU A 112 24.71 -24.56 18.59
C GLU A 112 23.57 -24.58 19.60
N LYS A 113 23.00 -23.40 19.87
CA LYS A 113 21.69 -23.30 20.51
C LYS A 113 20.78 -24.18 19.68
N VAL A 114 20.35 -25.31 20.24
CA VAL A 114 19.41 -26.22 19.57
C VAL A 114 18.27 -25.33 19.09
N PRO A 115 18.05 -25.21 17.77
CA PRO A 115 16.98 -24.37 17.29
C PRO A 115 15.71 -25.01 17.81
N GLU A 116 15.02 -24.30 18.71
CA GLU A 116 13.69 -24.69 19.15
C GLU A 116 12.86 -24.93 17.88
N PRO A 117 12.07 -26.02 17.83
CA PRO A 117 11.26 -26.30 16.65
C PRO A 117 10.42 -25.05 16.35
N PRO A 118 10.36 -24.62 15.08
CA PRO A 118 9.57 -23.44 14.74
C PRO A 118 8.13 -23.68 15.21
N LYS A 119 7.59 -22.73 15.98
CA LYS A 119 6.21 -22.81 16.47
C LYS A 119 5.27 -23.03 15.29
N SER A 120 4.25 -23.86 15.49
CA SER A 120 3.21 -24.05 14.47
C SER A 120 2.35 -22.79 14.36
N ILE A 121 1.63 -22.63 13.26
CA ILE A 121 0.73 -21.47 13.05
C ILE A 121 -0.33 -21.43 14.17
N GLU A 122 -0.83 -22.58 14.57
CA GLU A 122 -1.82 -22.76 15.63
C GLU A 122 -1.28 -22.27 16.97
N GLN A 123 -0.03 -22.59 17.30
CA GLN A 123 0.62 -22.12 18.53
C GLN A 123 0.76 -20.59 18.54
N PHE A 124 1.04 -19.95 17.41
CA PHE A 124 1.06 -18.48 17.33
C PHE A 124 -0.32 -17.86 17.53
N ILE A 125 -1.39 -18.54 17.12
CA ILE A 125 -2.77 -18.07 17.30
C ILE A 125 -3.22 -18.23 18.76
N GLU A 126 -2.85 -19.34 19.40
CA GLU A 126 -3.21 -19.63 20.80
C GLU A 126 -2.45 -18.75 21.81
N GLU A 127 -1.24 -18.30 21.47
CA GLU A 127 -0.43 -17.40 22.31
C GLU A 127 -0.85 -15.92 22.25
N ILE A 128 -1.88 -15.56 21.47
CA ILE A 128 -2.32 -14.16 21.37
C ILE A 128 -2.90 -13.71 22.73
N PRO A 129 -2.31 -12.69 23.39
CA PRO A 129 -2.83 -12.19 24.66
C PRO A 129 -4.26 -11.66 24.51
N ASN A 130 -5.12 -11.83 25.52
CA ASN A 130 -6.49 -11.31 25.48
C ASN A 130 -6.56 -9.77 25.32
N GLU A 131 -5.53 -9.06 25.77
CA GLU A 131 -5.35 -7.62 25.55
C GLU A 131 -4.19 -7.37 24.58
N VAL A 132 -4.50 -7.41 23.29
CA VAL A 132 -3.58 -6.98 22.23
C VAL A 132 -3.76 -5.48 22.00
N LYS A 133 -2.65 -4.71 22.00
CA LYS A 133 -2.66 -3.33 21.50
C LYS A 133 -2.87 -3.35 19.99
N GLY A 134 -3.71 -2.45 19.46
CA GLY A 134 -3.95 -2.35 18.02
C GLY A 134 -5.05 -3.28 17.51
N LYS A 135 -6.30 -3.10 17.96
CA LYS A 135 -7.43 -3.90 17.46
C LYS A 135 -7.76 -3.49 16.03
N LEU A 136 -7.48 -4.39 15.09
CA LEU A 136 -7.83 -4.21 13.68
C LEU A 136 -9.33 -4.47 13.47
N LYS A 137 -10.04 -3.46 12.97
CA LYS A 137 -11.43 -3.55 12.51
C LYS A 137 -11.47 -3.32 11.00
N ILE A 138 -12.11 -4.23 10.28
CA ILE A 138 -12.33 -4.11 8.84
C ILE A 138 -13.80 -3.79 8.61
N VAL A 139 -14.06 -2.72 7.85
CA VAL A 139 -15.42 -2.27 7.52
C VAL A 139 -15.55 -2.18 6.01
N LEU A 140 -16.60 -2.79 5.46
CA LEU A 140 -16.92 -2.67 4.05
C LEU A 140 -18.05 -1.65 3.89
N GLU A 141 -17.78 -0.57 3.15
CA GLU A 141 -18.73 0.54 2.98
C GLU A 141 -18.87 0.92 1.51
N ARG A 142 -20.10 1.22 1.07
CA ARG A 142 -20.34 1.87 -0.23
C ARG A 142 -20.03 3.36 -0.07
N MET A 143 -18.90 3.79 -0.61
CA MET A 143 -18.43 5.15 -0.42
C MET A 143 -19.29 6.15 -1.19
N SER A 144 -19.66 7.25 -0.54
CA SER A 144 -20.36 8.40 -1.13
C SER A 144 -19.87 9.69 -0.45
N LYS A 145 -20.18 10.86 -1.02
CA LYS A 145 -19.82 12.16 -0.41
C LYS A 145 -20.50 12.37 0.95
N ASP A 146 -21.63 11.72 1.19
CA ASP A 146 -22.43 11.90 2.41
C ASP A 146 -22.00 10.98 3.56
N CYS A 147 -21.09 10.03 3.30
CA CYS A 147 -20.58 9.12 4.32
C CYS A 147 -19.71 9.86 5.33
N ALA A 148 -19.89 9.55 6.62
CA ALA A 148 -19.07 10.12 7.70
C ALA A 148 -17.56 9.82 7.55
N SER A 149 -17.22 8.70 6.92
CA SER A 149 -15.86 8.26 6.65
C SER A 149 -15.21 8.93 5.43
N PHE A 150 -15.97 9.68 4.61
CA PHE A 150 -15.48 10.26 3.35
C PHE A 150 -14.27 11.17 3.55
N SER A 151 -14.37 12.14 4.47
CA SER A 151 -13.27 13.08 4.75
C SER A 151 -12.02 12.36 5.28
N ALA A 152 -12.19 11.35 6.13
CA ALA A 152 -11.07 10.53 6.62
C ALA A 152 -10.38 9.75 5.50
N CYS A 153 -11.17 9.17 4.57
CA CYS A 153 -10.64 8.47 3.39
C CYS A 153 -9.90 9.44 2.45
N ALA A 154 -10.47 10.63 2.19
CA ALA A 154 -9.86 11.63 1.32
C ALA A 154 -8.53 12.16 1.89
N ALA A 155 -8.49 12.45 3.20
CA ALA A 155 -7.26 12.86 3.89
C ALA A 155 -6.18 11.77 3.85
N LEU A 156 -6.58 10.49 4.02
CA LEU A 156 -5.67 9.36 3.90
C LEU A 156 -5.11 9.22 2.47
N TYR A 157 -5.97 9.38 1.46
CA TYR A 157 -5.57 9.35 0.06
C TYR A 157 -4.58 10.48 -0.26
N GLN A 158 -4.86 11.71 0.16
CA GLN A 158 -3.96 12.84 -0.02
C GLN A 158 -2.59 12.57 0.62
N LYS A 159 -2.56 12.13 1.89
CA LYS A 159 -1.30 11.76 2.57
C LYS A 159 -0.53 10.69 1.80
N TYR A 160 -1.24 9.69 1.26
CA TYR A 160 -0.65 8.63 0.46
C TYR A 160 -0.07 9.15 -0.86
N GLN A 161 -0.81 9.96 -1.62
CA GLN A 161 -0.33 10.53 -2.89
C GLN A 161 0.93 11.38 -2.67
N MET A 162 0.89 12.28 -1.68
CA MET A 162 2.04 13.14 -1.36
C MET A 162 3.28 12.36 -0.95
N TYR A 163 3.14 11.27 -0.19
CA TYR A 163 4.30 10.52 0.33
C TYR A 163 4.79 9.43 -0.60
N VAL A 164 3.88 8.72 -1.29
CA VAL A 164 4.21 7.56 -2.12
C VAL A 164 4.41 7.95 -3.57
N HIS A 165 3.60 8.88 -4.09
CA HIS A 165 3.68 9.35 -5.48
C HIS A 165 4.46 10.67 -5.62
N ASN A 166 4.64 11.43 -4.53
CA ASN A 166 5.24 12.78 -4.52
C ASN A 166 4.42 13.80 -5.30
N ASP A 167 3.11 13.60 -5.33
CA ASP A 167 2.19 14.51 -6.02
C ASP A 167 2.04 15.81 -5.21
N PRO A 168 1.89 16.95 -5.89
CA PRO A 168 1.66 18.24 -5.24
C PRO A 168 0.28 18.27 -4.58
N ILE A 169 0.13 19.07 -3.53
CA ILE A 169 -1.11 19.11 -2.73
C ILE A 169 -2.32 19.58 -3.57
N GLU A 170 -2.07 20.42 -4.57
CA GLU A 170 -3.07 20.95 -5.52
C GLU A 170 -3.65 19.85 -6.42
N GLU A 171 -2.92 18.77 -6.67
CA GLU A 171 -3.44 17.62 -7.43
C GLU A 171 -4.16 16.60 -6.54
N CYS A 172 -4.05 16.75 -5.23
CA CYS A 172 -4.59 15.84 -4.22
C CYS A 172 -5.90 16.37 -3.59
N GLU A 173 -6.71 17.11 -4.34
CA GLU A 173 -8.00 17.63 -3.90
C GLU A 173 -9.05 16.51 -3.71
N GLU A 174 -10.04 16.76 -2.84
CA GLU A 174 -11.11 15.79 -2.54
C GLU A 174 -11.95 15.43 -3.78
N ASP A 175 -12.11 16.35 -4.73
CA ASP A 175 -12.84 16.08 -5.96
C ASP A 175 -12.09 15.12 -6.89
N ASN A 176 -10.75 15.16 -6.90
CA ASN A 176 -9.94 14.18 -7.62
C ASN A 176 -10.07 12.80 -6.98
N PHE A 177 -10.02 12.73 -5.64
CA PHE A 177 -10.30 11.50 -4.91
C PHE A 177 -11.69 10.94 -5.24
N TYR A 178 -12.72 11.79 -5.22
CA TYR A 178 -14.09 11.39 -5.53
C TYR A 178 -14.20 10.81 -6.93
N ARG A 179 -13.73 11.54 -7.94
CA ARG A 179 -13.82 11.11 -9.35
C ARG A 179 -12.99 9.86 -9.65
N PHE A 180 -11.87 9.68 -8.95
CA PHE A 180 -10.96 8.57 -9.21
C PHE A 180 -11.35 7.28 -8.48
N LEU A 181 -11.74 7.37 -7.20
CA LEU A 181 -11.93 6.20 -6.34
C LEU A 181 -13.36 6.00 -5.86
N VAL A 182 -14.20 7.04 -5.84
CA VAL A 182 -15.57 6.96 -5.28
C VAL A 182 -16.62 6.85 -6.37
N GLU A 183 -16.53 7.67 -7.41
CA GLU A 183 -17.41 7.64 -8.56
C GLU A 183 -17.14 6.38 -9.39
N SER A 184 -18.08 5.45 -9.37
CA SER A 184 -17.98 4.18 -10.09
C SER A 184 -18.99 4.09 -11.23
N PRO A 185 -18.59 3.58 -12.41
CA PRO A 185 -19.54 3.28 -13.48
C PRO A 185 -20.41 2.05 -13.16
N LEU A 186 -20.07 1.27 -12.14
CA LEU A 186 -20.82 0.08 -11.74
C LEU A 186 -22.11 0.49 -11.02
N LYS A 187 -23.23 -0.03 -11.51
CA LYS A 187 -24.53 0.22 -10.89
C LYS A 187 -24.64 -0.58 -9.58
N PRO A 188 -24.95 0.06 -8.45
CA PRO A 188 -25.15 -0.64 -7.21
C PRO A 188 -26.40 -1.52 -7.31
N GLU A 189 -26.25 -2.80 -6.95
CA GLU A 189 -27.36 -3.74 -6.85
C GLU A 189 -27.35 -4.34 -5.44
N ASN A 190 -28.50 -4.34 -4.78
CA ASN A 190 -28.67 -4.98 -3.49
C ASN A 190 -29.11 -6.42 -3.71
N VAL A 191 -28.40 -7.37 -3.09
CA VAL A 191 -28.84 -8.77 -3.04
C VAL A 191 -29.39 -9.08 -1.66
N PRO A 192 -30.30 -10.05 -1.52
CA PRO A 192 -30.87 -10.43 -0.22
C PRO A 192 -29.82 -10.91 0.80
N GLU A 193 -28.69 -11.44 0.31
CA GLU A 193 -27.65 -12.02 1.13
C GLU A 193 -26.28 -11.41 0.78
N GLY A 194 -25.68 -10.69 1.72
CA GLY A 194 -24.38 -10.03 1.56
C GLY A 194 -24.44 -8.56 1.17
N PRO A 195 -23.30 -7.95 0.80
CA PRO A 195 -23.18 -6.49 0.63
C PRO A 195 -23.80 -5.94 -0.68
N GLY A 196 -24.24 -6.82 -1.59
CA GLY A 196 -24.64 -6.41 -2.95
C GLY A 196 -23.47 -6.34 -3.92
N TYR A 197 -23.76 -5.90 -5.14
CA TYR A 197 -22.78 -5.64 -6.20
C TYR A 197 -22.50 -4.15 -6.37
N GLY A 198 -21.33 -3.84 -6.91
CA GLY A 198 -20.83 -2.49 -7.14
C GLY A 198 -19.43 -2.28 -6.55
N SER A 199 -19.02 -1.02 -6.45
CA SER A 199 -17.75 -0.64 -5.86
C SER A 199 -17.90 -0.34 -4.36
N PHE A 200 -16.92 -0.77 -3.58
CA PHE A 200 -16.88 -0.64 -2.14
C PHE A 200 -15.49 -0.20 -1.68
N HIS A 201 -15.45 0.48 -0.53
CA HIS A 201 -14.23 0.77 0.20
C HIS A 201 -14.16 -0.19 1.38
N GLN A 202 -13.18 -1.08 1.34
CA GLN A 202 -12.78 -1.91 2.45
C GLN A 202 -11.79 -1.12 3.32
N GLN A 203 -12.29 -0.59 4.42
CA GLN A 203 -11.57 0.26 5.35
C GLN A 203 -10.91 -0.56 6.46
N TYR A 204 -9.67 -0.24 6.78
CA TYR A 204 -8.88 -0.87 7.83
C TYR A 204 -8.66 0.14 8.95
N TRP A 205 -9.18 -0.16 10.13
CA TRP A 205 -9.13 0.71 11.31
C TRP A 205 -8.30 0.05 12.41
N ILE A 206 -7.36 0.77 13.00
CA ILE A 206 -6.64 0.34 14.21
C ILE A 206 -6.90 1.35 15.31
N ASP A 207 -7.44 0.89 16.44
CA ASP A 207 -7.73 1.72 17.62
C ASP A 207 -8.52 3.00 17.29
N GLY A 208 -9.46 2.91 16.35
CA GLY A 208 -10.30 4.02 15.91
C GLY A 208 -9.67 4.93 14.83
N LYS A 209 -8.42 4.69 14.42
CA LYS A 209 -7.77 5.42 13.32
C LYS A 209 -7.87 4.63 12.01
N LEU A 210 -8.29 5.29 10.94
CA LEU A 210 -8.26 4.73 9.58
C LEU A 210 -6.82 4.69 9.08
N ILE A 211 -6.34 3.49 8.72
CA ILE A 211 -4.94 3.26 8.33
C ILE A 211 -4.77 2.77 6.90
N ALA A 212 -5.80 2.20 6.29
CA ALA A 212 -5.77 1.79 4.89
C ALA A 212 -7.19 1.67 4.33
N VAL A 213 -7.28 1.75 3.02
CA VAL A 213 -8.50 1.52 2.25
C VAL A 213 -8.15 0.73 1.00
N GLY A 214 -8.85 -0.38 0.81
CA GLY A 214 -8.91 -1.12 -0.45
C GLY A 214 -10.18 -0.76 -1.20
N VAL A 215 -10.06 -0.31 -2.45
CA VAL A 215 -11.20 -0.12 -3.35
C VAL A 215 -11.42 -1.43 -4.09
N ILE A 216 -12.58 -2.04 -3.88
CA ILE A 216 -12.94 -3.34 -4.43
C ILE A 216 -14.25 -3.27 -5.21
N ASP A 217 -14.31 -3.96 -6.34
CA ASP A 217 -15.54 -4.18 -7.07
C ASP A 217 -16.05 -5.60 -6.78
N ILE A 218 -17.28 -5.70 -6.28
CA ILE A 218 -17.96 -6.98 -6.09
C ILE A 218 -18.95 -7.13 -7.23
N LEU A 219 -18.76 -8.17 -8.04
CA LEU A 219 -19.58 -8.50 -9.20
C LEU A 219 -20.16 -9.92 -9.04
N PRO A 220 -21.20 -10.30 -9.81
CA PRO A 220 -21.85 -11.61 -9.67
C PRO A 220 -20.94 -12.84 -9.80
N ARG A 221 -19.78 -12.70 -10.44
CA ARG A 221 -18.87 -13.81 -10.74
C ARG A 221 -17.43 -13.57 -10.31
N CYS A 222 -17.10 -12.39 -9.79
CA CYS A 222 -15.73 -12.06 -9.41
C CYS A 222 -15.70 -10.90 -8.41
N VAL A 223 -14.57 -10.83 -7.71
CA VAL A 223 -14.17 -9.66 -6.93
C VAL A 223 -12.91 -9.11 -7.58
N SER A 224 -12.88 -7.79 -7.81
CA SER A 224 -11.72 -7.08 -8.35
C SER A 224 -11.15 -6.17 -7.28
N SER A 225 -9.83 -6.21 -7.07
CA SER A 225 -9.13 -5.21 -6.27
C SER A 225 -8.64 -4.11 -7.20
N VAL A 226 -9.25 -2.92 -7.11
CA VAL A 226 -9.01 -1.80 -8.03
C VAL A 226 -7.83 -0.96 -7.57
N TYR A 227 -7.83 -0.56 -6.31
CA TYR A 227 -6.82 0.34 -5.77
C TYR A 227 -6.62 0.09 -4.28
N PHE A 228 -5.42 0.38 -3.76
CA PHE A 228 -5.13 0.22 -2.34
C PHE A 228 -4.19 1.32 -1.87
N PHE A 229 -4.64 2.11 -0.90
CA PHE A 229 -3.86 3.20 -0.30
C PHE A 229 -3.88 3.10 1.22
N TYR A 230 -2.83 3.62 1.86
CA TYR A 230 -2.60 3.44 3.28
C TYR A 230 -1.83 4.59 3.90
N ASP A 231 -1.89 4.70 5.23
CA ASP A 231 -1.12 5.66 5.99
C ASP A 231 0.36 5.23 5.97
N PRO A 232 1.28 6.03 5.39
CA PRO A 232 2.70 5.69 5.31
C PRO A 232 3.34 5.33 6.66
N ASP A 233 2.81 5.85 7.77
CA ASP A 233 3.29 5.55 9.13
C ASP A 233 3.10 4.06 9.48
N TYR A 234 2.17 3.37 8.82
CA TYR A 234 1.85 1.95 9.01
C TYR A 234 2.45 1.05 7.90
N ARG A 235 3.37 1.57 7.09
CA ARG A 235 4.03 0.82 6.01
C ARG A 235 4.68 -0.49 6.50
N SER A 236 5.20 -0.50 7.73
CA SER A 236 5.82 -1.66 8.37
C SER A 236 4.87 -2.85 8.56
N LEU A 237 3.56 -2.61 8.60
CA LEU A 237 2.54 -3.66 8.72
C LEU A 237 2.26 -4.37 7.39
N THR A 238 2.77 -3.87 6.27
CA THR A 238 2.57 -4.47 4.93
C THR A 238 1.09 -4.73 4.60
N LEU A 239 0.24 -3.73 4.87
CA LEU A 239 -1.22 -3.85 4.78
C LEU A 239 -1.72 -4.31 3.41
N GLY A 240 -1.00 -4.02 2.32
CA GLY A 240 -1.34 -4.53 0.99
C GLY A 240 -1.27 -6.05 0.89
N THR A 241 -0.27 -6.69 1.53
CA THR A 241 -0.17 -8.15 1.60
C THR A 241 -1.30 -8.73 2.43
N TYR A 242 -1.61 -8.11 3.57
CA TYR A 242 -2.73 -8.52 4.41
C TYR A 242 -4.06 -8.42 3.65
N GLY A 243 -4.29 -7.31 2.94
CA GLY A 243 -5.49 -7.11 2.13
C GLY A 243 -5.65 -8.11 0.99
N ALA A 244 -4.56 -8.59 0.39
CA ALA A 244 -4.62 -9.60 -0.66
C ALA A 244 -4.91 -11.04 -0.15
N LEU A 245 -4.70 -11.31 1.14
CA LEU A 245 -4.88 -12.64 1.74
C LEU A 245 -6.25 -12.83 2.41
N ARG A 246 -7.04 -11.77 2.55
CA ARG A 246 -8.27 -11.73 3.35
C ARG A 246 -9.49 -11.55 2.46
#